data_AF-A0A662W2J1-F1
#
_entry.id   AF-A0A662W2J1-F1
#
_cell.length_a   1.000
_cell.length_b   1.000
_cell.length_c   1.000
_cell.angle_alpha   90.00
_cell.angle_beta   90.00
_cell.angle_gamma   90.00
#
_symmetry.space_group_name_H-M   'P 1'
#
loop_
_entity.id
_entity.type
_entity.pdbx_description
1 polymer ?
#
loop_
_entity_poly.entity_id
_entity_poly.type
_entity_poly.pdbx_seq_one_letter_code
_entity_poly.pdbx_strand_id
1 'polypeptide(L)'
;MATVTKSIKGKMYTVSREDVEKILGELEPEPMKGRAKYYVEFEGKKFPIKQVVAEVTGLPRIAFTAKHAYDLLTELGFEVKEER
;
A
#
# COMPACT_ATOMS: atom_id res chain seq x y z
N MET A 1 -16.62 -4.89 -5.93
CA MET A 1 -15.44 -4.05 -5.64
C MET A 1 -14.95 -4.46 -4.26
N ALA A 2 -13.66 -4.79 -4.10
CA ALA A 2 -13.14 -5.26 -2.82
C ALA A 2 -12.93 -4.08 -1.88
N THR A 3 -13.48 -4.16 -0.67
CA THR A 3 -13.37 -3.14 0.37
C THR A 3 -12.92 -3.81 1.65
N VAL A 4 -11.89 -3.25 2.28
CA VAL A 4 -11.33 -3.76 3.53
C VAL A 4 -11.40 -2.67 4.58
N THR A 5 -11.89 -3.04 5.76
CA THR A 5 -11.88 -2.15 6.93
C THR A 5 -10.80 -2.61 7.91
N LYS A 6 -9.80 -1.76 8.17
CA LYS A 6 -8.71 -2.05 9.12
C LYS A 6 -8.67 -1.05 10.26
N SER A 7 -8.42 -1.56 11.47
CA SER A 7 -8.01 -0.73 12.60
C SER A 7 -6.51 -0.48 12.53
N ILE A 8 -6.11 0.78 12.33
CA ILE A 8 -4.72 1.20 12.42
C ILE A 8 -4.62 2.21 13.55
N LYS A 9 -3.88 1.86 14.62
CA LYS A 9 -3.75 2.67 15.84
C LYS A 9 -5.09 3.12 16.46
N GLY A 10 -6.11 2.25 16.44
CA GLY A 10 -7.42 2.53 17.03
C GLY A 10 -8.35 3.40 16.18
N LYS A 11 -7.96 3.76 14.96
CA LYS A 11 -8.83 4.38 13.96
C LYS A 11 -9.20 3.37 12.88
N MET A 12 -10.46 3.36 12.49
CA MET A 12 -10.96 2.50 11.41
C MET A 12 -10.76 3.22 10.08
N TYR A 13 -10.14 2.53 9.14
CA TYR A 13 -9.99 2.99 7.75
C TYR A 13 -10.69 1.99 6.85
N THR A 14 -11.58 2.50 6.01
CA THR A 14 -12.19 1.73 4.94
C THR A 14 -11.47 2.11 3.66
N VAL A 15 -10.81 1.13 3.05
CA VAL A 15 -10.04 1.30 1.81
C VAL A 15 -10.62 0.34 0.79
N SER A 16 -10.87 0.83 -0.42
CA SER A 16 -11.24 -0.02 -1.56
C SER A 16 -10.06 -0.22 -2.50
N ARG A 17 -10.15 -1.25 -3.34
CA ARG A 17 -9.17 -1.49 -4.40
C ARG A 17 -9.08 -0.31 -5.38
N GLU A 18 -10.21 0.29 -5.72
CA GLU A 18 -10.29 1.46 -6.62
C GLU A 18 -9.60 2.69 -6.03
N ASP A 19 -9.72 2.92 -4.72
CA ASP A 19 -9.01 4.02 -4.08
C ASP A 19 -7.50 3.86 -4.24
N VAL A 20 -7.00 2.62 -4.12
CA VAL A 20 -5.59 2.31 -4.31
C VAL A 20 -5.18 2.47 -5.78
N GLU A 21 -5.94 1.92 -6.73
CA GLU A 21 -5.64 2.02 -8.17
C GLU A 21 -5.65 3.49 -8.65
N LYS A 22 -6.60 4.31 -8.18
CA LYS A 22 -6.64 5.75 -8.47
C LYS A 22 -5.39 6.46 -7.97
N ILE A 23 -4.98 6.20 -6.73
CA ILE A 23 -3.75 6.78 -6.18
C ILE A 23 -2.53 6.33 -6.99
N LEU A 24 -2.43 5.04 -7.36
CA LEU A 24 -1.30 4.53 -8.14
C LEU A 24 -1.19 5.17 -9.53
N GLY A 25 -2.31 5.55 -10.16
CA GLY A 25 -2.33 6.25 -11.44
C GLY A 25 -1.81 7.70 -11.38
N GLU A 26 -1.88 8.34 -10.21
CA GLU A 26 -1.42 9.72 -9.99
C GLU A 26 -0.06 9.79 -9.29
N LEU A 27 0.36 8.69 -8.66
CA LEU A 27 1.54 8.62 -7.80
C LEU A 27 2.80 8.26 -8.60
N GLU A 28 3.90 8.96 -8.31
CA GLU A 28 5.22 8.54 -8.78
C GLU A 28 5.85 7.56 -7.78
N PRO A 29 6.35 6.40 -8.24
CA PRO A 29 6.92 5.39 -7.37
C PRO A 29 8.21 5.90 -6.73
N GLU A 30 8.33 5.70 -5.42
CA GLU A 30 9.60 5.95 -4.75
C GLU A 30 10.64 4.89 -5.12
N PRO A 31 11.93 5.26 -5.17
CA PRO A 31 12.99 4.29 -5.38
C PRO A 31 12.97 3.18 -4.33
N MET A 32 13.12 1.93 -4.78
CA MET A 32 13.30 0.76 -3.91
C MET A 32 14.67 0.81 -3.21
N LYS A 33 14.78 1.61 -2.14
CA LYS A 33 16.01 1.84 -1.39
C LYS A 33 15.87 1.46 0.10
N GLY A 34 16.99 1.16 0.72
CA GLY A 34 17.09 0.89 2.16
C GLY A 34 16.32 -0.36 2.56
N ARG A 35 15.21 -0.19 3.30
CA ARG A 35 14.39 -1.29 3.84
C ARG A 35 13.12 -1.57 3.02
N ALA A 36 12.91 -0.86 1.91
CA ALA A 36 11.79 -1.11 1.01
C ALA A 36 12.05 -2.37 0.18
N LYS A 37 11.63 -3.53 0.69
CA LYS A 37 11.76 -4.82 0.01
C LYS A 37 10.50 -5.25 -0.74
N TYR A 38 9.33 -4.84 -0.25
CA TYR A 38 8.05 -5.29 -0.78
C TYR A 38 7.39 -4.19 -1.60
N TYR A 39 6.80 -4.57 -2.73
CA TYR A 39 6.15 -3.65 -3.66
C TYR A 39 4.93 -4.30 -4.33
N VAL A 40 4.08 -3.44 -4.91
CA VAL A 40 3.08 -3.84 -5.90
C VAL A 40 3.49 -3.29 -7.26
N GLU A 41 3.15 -4.01 -8.34
CA GLU A 41 3.33 -3.51 -9.69
C GLU A 41 2.02 -2.93 -10.22
N PHE A 42 2.09 -1.74 -10.80
CA PHE A 42 0.97 -1.08 -11.45
C PHE A 42 1.49 -0.32 -12.67
N GLU A 43 0.89 -0.57 -13.84
CA GLU A 43 1.31 0.02 -15.12
C GLU A 43 2.83 -0.07 -15.40
N GLY A 44 3.44 -1.21 -15.05
CA GLY A 44 4.88 -1.46 -15.26
C GLY A 44 5.81 -0.74 -14.28
N LYS A 45 5.28 -0.01 -13.29
CA LYS A 45 6.03 0.66 -12.23
C LYS A 45 5.95 -0.13 -10.92
N LYS A 46 7.03 -0.11 -10.12
CA LYS A 46 7.12 -0.76 -8.81
C LYS A 46 6.87 0.24 -7.69
N PHE A 47 5.82 0.01 -6.90
CA PHE A 47 5.44 0.89 -5.80
C PHE A 47 5.70 0.24 -4.43
N PRO A 48 6.58 0.79 -3.59
CA PRO A 48 6.78 0.31 -2.23
C PRO A 48 5.46 0.23 -1.45
N ILE A 49 5.16 -0.91 -0.80
CA ILE A 49 3.86 -1.11 -0.13
C ILE A 49 3.56 -0.06 0.95
N LYS A 50 4.59 0.45 1.63
CA LYS A 50 4.43 1.48 2.65
C LYS A 50 4.16 2.86 2.07
N GLN A 51 4.58 3.12 0.84
CA GLN A 51 4.22 4.34 0.13
C GLN A 51 2.74 4.29 -0.20
N VAL A 52 2.29 3.23 -0.89
CA VAL A 52 0.90 3.05 -1.30
C VAL A 52 -0.08 3.21 -0.13
N VAL A 53 0.21 2.56 0.99
CA VAL A 53 -0.66 2.65 2.17
C VAL A 53 -0.61 4.03 2.83
N ALA A 54 0.53 4.71 2.84
CA ALA A 54 0.61 6.07 3.37
C ALA A 54 -0.24 7.04 2.55
N GLU A 55 -0.16 6.94 1.22
CA GLU A 55 -0.91 7.82 0.31
C GLU A 55 -2.42 7.57 0.38
N VAL A 56 -2.86 6.30 0.31
CA VAL A 56 -4.31 5.98 0.31
C VAL A 56 -4.98 6.23 1.66
N THR A 57 -4.25 6.13 2.78
CA THR A 57 -4.82 6.32 4.13
C THR A 57 -4.53 7.70 4.72
N GLY A 58 -3.63 8.49 4.11
CA GLY A 58 -3.09 9.72 4.68
C GLY A 58 -2.26 9.52 5.96
N LEU A 59 -1.95 8.28 6.34
CA LEU A 59 -1.21 7.98 7.57
C LEU A 59 0.29 8.17 7.37
N PRO A 60 1.00 8.78 8.34
CA PRO A 60 2.45 8.82 8.30
C PRO A 60 3.00 7.39 8.40
N ARG A 61 4.07 7.07 7.67
CA ARG A 61 4.66 5.71 7.62
C ARG A 61 5.12 5.17 8.97
N ILE A 62 5.34 6.03 9.96
CA ILE A 62 5.66 5.64 11.34
C ILE A 62 4.44 5.10 12.08
N ALA A 63 3.23 5.29 11.54
CA ALA A 63 1.98 4.85 12.14
C ALA A 63 1.70 3.36 11.91
N PHE A 64 2.39 2.72 10.97
CA PHE A 64 2.15 1.33 10.61
C PHE A 64 3.41 0.59 10.18
N THR A 65 3.38 -0.74 10.29
CA THR A 65 4.47 -1.63 9.92
C THR A 65 4.36 -2.04 8.45
N ALA A 66 5.44 -2.58 7.88
CA ALA A 66 5.37 -3.18 6.54
C ALA A 66 4.34 -4.33 6.48
N LYS A 67 4.21 -5.11 7.58
CA LYS A 67 3.20 -6.17 7.69
C LYS A 67 1.77 -5.63 7.59
N HIS A 68 1.45 -4.51 8.24
CA HIS A 68 0.12 -3.90 8.08
C HIS A 68 -0.17 -3.55 6.61
N ALA A 69 0.83 -3.04 5.89
CA ALA A 69 0.67 -2.69 4.48
C ALA A 69 0.53 -3.94 3.59
N TYR A 70 1.32 -4.97 3.87
CA TYR A 70 1.24 -6.26 3.18
C TYR A 70 -0.15 -6.88 3.33
N ASP A 71 -0.64 -6.98 4.56
CA ASP A 71 -1.94 -7.60 4.87
C ASP A 71 -3.07 -6.82 4.18
N LEU A 72 -3.06 -5.48 4.26
CA LEU A 72 -4.08 -4.63 3.63
C LEU A 72 -4.13 -4.79 2.11
N LEU A 73 -2.98 -4.70 1.44
CA LEU A 73 -2.92 -4.78 -0.02
C LEU A 73 -3.26 -6.19 -0.53
N THR A 74 -2.80 -7.23 0.17
CA THR A 74 -3.13 -8.62 -0.17
C THR A 74 -4.63 -8.90 0.00
N GLU A 75 -5.26 -8.40 1.07
CA GLU A 75 -6.71 -8.54 1.29
C GLU A 75 -7.54 -7.77 0.25
N LEU A 76 -7.01 -6.69 -0.33
CA LEU A 76 -7.61 -5.97 -1.46
C LEU A 76 -7.36 -6.67 -2.82
N GLY A 77 -6.61 -7.77 -2.82
CA GLY A 77 -6.32 -8.58 -4.01
C GLY A 77 -5.17 -8.06 -4.87
N PHE A 78 -4.25 -7.27 -4.31
CA PHE A 78 -3.00 -6.92 -4.97
C PHE A 78 -1.96 -8.03 -4.80
N GLU A 79 -1.18 -8.27 -5.86
CA GLU A 79 -0.02 -9.14 -5.79
C GLU A 79 1.16 -8.37 -5.19
N VAL A 80 1.55 -8.70 -3.96
CA VAL A 80 2.73 -8.11 -3.32
C VAL A 80 3.97 -8.94 -3.64
N LYS A 81 4.94 -8.33 -4.31
CA LYS A 81 6.22 -8.92 -4.70
C LYS A 81 7.34 -8.46 -3.79
N GLU A 82 8.45 -9.21 -3.77
CA GLU A 82 9.67 -8.89 -3.03
C GLU A 82 10.82 -8.64 -4.00
N GLU A 83 11.59 -7.56 -3.78
CA GLU A 83 12.82 -7.26 -4.50
C GLU A 83 13.96 -8.05 -3.86
N ARG A 84 14.64 -8.88 -4.67
CA ARG A 84 15.75 -9.73 -4.21
C ARG A 84 17.07 -8.99 -4.14
#